data_AF-A0AAD1C8N9-F1
#
_entry.id   AF-A0AAD1C8N9-F1
#
_cell.length_a   1.000
_cell.length_b   1.000
_cell.length_c   1.000
_cell.angle_alpha   90.00
_cell.angle_beta   90.00
_cell.angle_gamma   90.00
#
_symmetry.space_group_name_H-M   'P 1'
#
loop_
_entity.id
_entity.type
_entity.pdbx_description
1 polymer ?
#
loop_
_entity_poly.entity_id
_entity_poly.type
_entity_poly.pdbx_seq_one_letter_code
_entity_poly.pdbx_strand_id
1 'polypeptide(L)' 'MKVTDKNYTDIANGVYNVDAGKVKRSWRKDKVFKSSGKKFRVLQVEDNHKNGMQAMAVAPLDKNSRVDI' A
#
# COMPACT_ATOMS: atom_id res chain seq x y z
N MET A 1 -6.76 -10.16 -13.95
CA MET A 1 -6.83 -8.71 -14.16
C MET A 1 -5.43 -8.12 -13.98
N LYS A 2 -4.92 -7.42 -15.00
CA LYS A 2 -3.57 -6.83 -15.00
C LYS A 2 -3.53 -5.59 -14.09
N VAL A 3 -2.36 -5.27 -13.52
CA VAL A 3 -2.16 -4.00 -12.81
C VAL A 3 -2.24 -2.87 -13.84
N THR A 4 -2.92 -1.78 -13.49
CA THR A 4 -3.18 -0.62 -14.35
C THR A 4 -2.49 0.63 -13.81
N ASP A 5 -2.38 1.68 -14.63
CA ASP A 5 -1.84 2.99 -14.20
C ASP A 5 -2.61 3.56 -13.03
N LYS A 6 -3.93 3.37 -13.00
CA LYS A 6 -4.76 3.75 -11.86
C LYS A 6 -4.35 3.03 -10.56
N ASN A 7 -3.93 1.76 -10.64
CA ASN A 7 -3.42 1.07 -9.46
C ASN A 7 -2.15 1.72 -8.94
N TYR A 8 -1.21 2.06 -9.83
CA TYR A 8 0.03 2.73 -9.42
C TYR A 8 -0.25 4.09 -8.79
N THR A 9 -1.16 4.89 -9.37
CA THR A 9 -1.58 6.17 -8.79
C THR A 9 -2.22 6.00 -7.41
N ASP A 10 -3.15 5.06 -7.26
CA ASP A 10 -3.81 4.80 -5.97
C ASP A 10 -2.79 4.32 -4.90
N ILE A 11 -1.79 3.52 -5.30
CA ILE A 11 -0.70 3.06 -4.42
C ILE A 11 0.20 4.23 -4.00
N ALA A 12 0.61 5.07 -4.95
CA ALA A 12 1.44 6.26 -4.69
C ALA A 12 0.75 7.22 -3.72
N ASN A 13 -0.53 7.50 -3.93
CA ASN A 13 -1.35 8.28 -3.00
C ASN A 13 -1.50 7.59 -1.63
N GLY A 14 -1.53 6.25 -1.64
CA GLY A 14 -1.58 5.41 -0.44
C GLY A 14 -0.42 5.63 0.52
N VAL A 15 0.78 5.94 0.00
CA VAL A 15 2.01 6.16 0.80
C VAL A 15 1.81 7.24 1.86
N TYR A 16 1.08 8.31 1.56
CA TYR A 16 0.80 9.39 2.52
C TYR A 16 -0.03 8.94 3.74
N ASN A 17 -0.72 7.82 3.63
CA ASN A 17 -1.48 7.26 4.75
C ASN A 17 -0.61 6.39 5.66
N VAL A 18 0.69 6.23 5.40
CA VAL A 18 1.61 5.54 6.32
C VAL A 18 1.84 6.38 7.59
N ASP A 19 1.75 7.69 7.48
CA ASP A 19 1.96 8.66 8.55
C ASP A 19 0.83 8.62 9.60
N ALA A 20 1.14 8.11 10.81
CA ALA A 20 0.16 8.03 11.90
C ALA A 20 -0.20 9.40 12.51
N GLY A 21 0.62 10.43 12.29
CA GLY A 21 0.32 11.80 12.72
C GLY A 21 -0.69 12.49 11.81
N LYS A 22 -0.81 12.06 10.54
CA LYS A 22 -1.71 12.66 9.55
C LYS A 22 -3.06 11.96 9.41
N VAL A 23 -3.11 10.65 9.68
CA VAL A 23 -4.34 9.86 9.54
C VAL A 23 -4.66 9.04 10.78
N LYS A 24 -5.95 8.98 11.14
CA LYS A 24 -6.44 8.20 12.30
C LYS A 24 -6.17 6.69 12.19
N ARG A 25 -6.08 6.15 10.96
CA ARG A 25 -5.81 4.74 10.67
C ARG A 25 -4.73 4.62 9.60
N SER A 26 -3.49 4.67 10.05
CA SER A 26 -2.35 4.56 9.15
C SER A 26 -2.22 3.19 8.50
N TRP A 27 -1.54 3.16 7.36
CA TRP A 27 -1.24 1.93 6.65
C TRP A 27 -0.04 1.26 7.34
N ARG A 28 -0.16 -0.05 7.53
CA ARG A 28 0.80 -0.90 8.24
C ARG A 28 0.98 -2.20 7.46
N LYS A 29 2.05 -2.93 7.80
CA LYS A 29 2.30 -4.26 7.28
C LYS A 29 1.06 -5.15 7.40
N ASP A 30 0.87 -6.01 6.41
CA ASP A 30 -0.24 -6.95 6.26
C ASP A 30 -1.63 -6.32 6.00
N LYS A 31 -1.72 -4.99 5.94
CA LYS A 31 -2.93 -4.34 5.45
C LYS A 31 -3.22 -4.79 4.02
N VAL A 32 -4.46 -5.22 3.77
CA VAL A 32 -4.97 -5.52 2.44
C VAL A 32 -5.91 -4.40 1.99
N PHE A 33 -5.74 -3.93 0.77
CA PHE A 33 -6.60 -2.92 0.16
C PHE A 33 -6.94 -3.29 -1.28
N LYS A 34 -8.02 -2.71 -1.82
CA LYS A 34 -8.49 -2.93 -3.19
C LYS A 34 -8.32 -1.64 -3.98
N SER A 35 -7.72 -1.75 -5.16
CA SER A 35 -7.68 -0.69 -6.16
C SER A 35 -8.05 -1.27 -7.52
N SER A 36 -8.97 -0.61 -8.23
CA SER A 36 -9.42 -0.97 -9.57
C SER A 36 -9.62 -2.49 -9.76
N GLY A 37 -10.39 -3.12 -8.87
CA GLY A 37 -10.69 -4.55 -8.96
C GLY A 37 -9.60 -5.52 -8.45
N LYS A 38 -8.37 -5.06 -8.23
CA LYS A 38 -7.24 -5.88 -7.75
C LYS A 38 -6.96 -5.64 -6.26
N LYS A 39 -6.60 -6.70 -5.53
CA LYS A 39 -6.20 -6.62 -4.12
C LYS A 39 -4.68 -6.53 -4.02
N PHE A 40 -4.21 -5.79 -3.04
CA PHE A 40 -2.79 -5.63 -2.73
C PHE A 40 -2.58 -5.80 -1.23
N ARG A 41 -1.44 -6.38 -0.87
CA ARG A 41 -0.98 -6.46 0.53
C ARG A 41 0.23 -5.56 0.72
N VAL A 42 0.21 -4.79 1.81
CA VAL A 42 1.37 -4.04 2.27
C VAL A 42 2.38 -5.00 2.89
N LEU A 43 3.59 -5.05 2.32
CA LEU A 43 4.66 -5.92 2.80
C LEU A 43 5.51 -5.23 3.86
N GLN A 44 5.73 -3.93 3.68
CA GLN A 44 6.53 -3.09 4.58
C GLN A 44 6.11 -1.64 4.44
N VAL A 45 6.25 -0.89 5.53
CA VAL A 45 6.09 0.57 5.58
C VAL A 45 7.29 1.16 6.30
N GLU A 46 7.68 2.38 5.92
CA GLU A 46 8.67 3.20 6.62
C GLU A 46 8.07 4.61 6.79
N ASP A 47 8.20 5.14 8.01
CA ASP A 47 7.72 6.47 8.39
C ASP A 47 8.81 7.16 9.22
N ASN A 48 9.75 7.80 8.55
CA ASN A 48 10.86 8.47 9.20
C ASN A 48 10.50 9.93 9.43
N HIS A 49 9.92 10.22 10.60
CA HIS A 49 9.55 11.58 10.99
C HIS A 49 10.74 12.54 11.12
N LYS A 50 11.99 12.05 11.25
CA LYS A 50 13.17 12.93 11.35
C LYS A 50 13.51 13.60 10.03
N ASN A 51 13.27 12.91 8.90
CA ASN A 51 13.56 13.43 7.56
C ASN A 51 12.32 13.53 6.66
N GLY A 52 11.12 13.21 7.18
CA GLY A 52 9.86 13.25 6.47
C GLY A 52 9.67 12.14 5.43
N MET A 53 10.54 11.13 5.40
CA MET A 53 10.43 10.02 4.44
C MET A 53 9.25 9.13 4.77
N GLN A 54 8.45 8.85 3.75
CA GLN A 54 7.35 7.90 3.80
C GLN A 54 7.51 6.92 2.65
N ALA A 55 7.56 5.63 2.95
CA ALA A 55 7.71 4.59 1.95
C ALA A 55 6.82 3.40 2.24
N MET A 56 6.41 2.71 1.17
CA MET A 56 5.54 1.56 1.26
C MET A 56 5.87 0.56 0.16
N ALA A 57 6.15 -0.68 0.56
CA ALA A 57 6.27 -1.81 -0.35
C ALA A 57 4.93 -2.57 -0.39
N VAL A 58 4.41 -2.83 -1.59
CA VAL A 58 3.17 -3.57 -1.80
C VAL A 58 3.35 -4.66 -2.84
N ALA A 59 2.54 -5.71 -2.73
CA ALA A 59 2.46 -6.74 -3.76
C ALA A 59 0.99 -7.08 -4.07
N PRO A 60 0.67 -7.40 -5.34
CA PRO A 60 -0.65 -7.87 -5.72
C PRO A 60 -0.98 -9.22 -5.07
N LEU A 61 -2.28 -9.49 -4.89
CA LEU A 61 -2.76 -10.79 -4.44
C LEU A 61 -3.42 -11.56 -5.59
N ASP A 62 -3.23 -12.88 -5.58
CA ASP A 62 -3.88 -13.83 -6.48
C ASP A 62 -5.33 -14.14 -6.04
N LYS A 63 -6.00 -15.02 -6.79
CA LYS A 63 -7.37 -15.46 -6.48
C LYS A 63 -7.50 -16.21 -5.15
N ASN A 64 -6.41 -16.76 -4.63
CA ASN A 64 -6.34 -17.49 -3.36
C ASN A 64 -5.85 -16.59 -2.22
N SER A 65 -5.79 -15.28 -2.42
CA SER A 65 -5.25 -14.29 -1.46
C SER A 65 -3.78 -14.54 -1.07
N ARG A 66 -3.02 -15.21 -1.94
CA ARG A 66 -1.57 -15.35 -1.82
C ARG A 66 -0.90 -14.19 -2.55
N VAL A 67 0.30 -13.85 -2.12
CA VAL A 67 1.09 -12.83 -2.81
C VAL A 67 1.47 -13.36 -4.19
N ASP A 68 1.14 -12.58 -5.22
CA ASP A 68 1.44 -12.85 -6.63
C ASP A 68 2.81 -12.21 -6.92
N ILE A 69 3.89 -12.95 -6.64
CA ILE A 69 5.30 -12.57 -6.83
C ILE A 69 5.80 -13.15 -8.15
#